data_AF-A0A813LGC9-F1
#
_entry.id   AF-A0A813LGC9-F1
#
_cell.length_a   1.000
_cell.length_b   1.000
_cell.length_c   1.000
_cell.angle_alpha   90.00
_cell.angle_beta   90.00
_cell.angle_gamma   90.00
#
_symmetry.space_group_name_H-M   'P 1'
#
loop_
_entity.id
_entity.type
_entity.pdbx_description
1 polymer ?
#
loop_
_entity_poly.entity_id
_entity_poly.type
_entity_poly.pdbx_seq_one_letter_code
_entity_poly.pdbx_strand_id
1 'polypeptide(L)'
;MSLTEDSQNYVRREFFKPFFASSPQGQSYFKQSTTRLYFIADKIVEMTLEMYRDPKKVVEDISALGLRHVGYGIPTEFFAPFVSGAVEVIGTMTTDAAAEDGFRWSLNLVSRILVRTINEGSTIVMKAINFNNVSQLEKAVSCAPRGKRSMWLLDITVGTKSISPLYWSIESGSLESARAMIRDLLIIRADRDNYYYGADDLFTRHPDVIERLGADARALLPGLLDGLIWRSRLTQDGQRRVNFYIKHLVQDAEGNFSKCLDWLVEAGDPKIMCHPAVVLFADLVWGGIANRFFLLGQCWLLFSLFLFIISQSVLQHLNETQGIRTSTMAIRCFIYVAVLGRMIFVQLAEAIGDIRTRSYIRLSVGIWVPQCLRQWKSMVRIALMFCLMLMLAEEPIIWCAIKYNPDDAASQASVAAPEAAKSSFAGYSRTGPAAAKEVVNHNANLFTQRCTDGEVNLQVYEPASMVAMLLCWTLIVDLTVLSTRISAFVLVCART
;
A
#
# COMPACT_ATOMS: atom_id res chain seq x y z
N MET A 1 -9.26 35.66 -32.40
CA MET A 1 -9.36 37.07 -31.99
C MET A 1 -9.16 37.13 -30.49
N SER A 2 -8.12 37.79 -30.00
CA SER A 2 -7.96 38.03 -28.56
C SER A 2 -8.71 39.32 -28.20
N LEU A 3 -9.77 39.20 -27.40
CA LEU A 3 -10.42 40.37 -26.79
C LEU A 3 -9.41 41.14 -25.94
N THR A 4 -9.50 42.47 -25.92
CA THR A 4 -8.72 43.28 -24.97
C THR A 4 -9.07 42.89 -23.54
N GLU A 5 -8.14 43.09 -22.62
CA GLU A 5 -8.33 42.72 -21.20
C GLU A 5 -9.54 43.44 -20.58
N ASP A 6 -9.77 44.70 -20.96
CA ASP A 6 -10.94 45.49 -20.52
C ASP A 6 -12.26 44.89 -21.00
N SER A 7 -12.34 44.45 -22.26
CA SER A 7 -13.53 43.79 -22.80
C SER A 7 -13.79 42.43 -22.13
N GLN A 8 -12.73 41.66 -21.85
CA GLN A 8 -12.86 40.40 -21.11
C GLN A 8 -13.40 40.65 -19.69
N ASN A 9 -12.86 41.66 -19.00
CA ASN A 9 -13.30 42.02 -17.65
C ASN A 9 -14.74 42.54 -17.62
N TYR A 10 -15.16 43.29 -18.65
CA TYR A 10 -16.56 43.68 -18.82
C TYR A 10 -17.46 42.46 -18.95
N VAL A 11 -17.17 41.54 -19.89
CA VAL A 11 -17.98 40.34 -20.11
C VAL A 11 -18.09 39.55 -18.81
N ARG A 12 -16.98 39.26 -18.13
CA ARG A 12 -16.96 38.54 -16.84
C ARG A 12 -17.90 39.14 -15.80
N ARG A 13 -17.94 40.47 -15.68
CA ARG A 13 -18.77 41.18 -14.70
C ARG A 13 -20.25 41.20 -15.07
N GLU A 14 -20.57 41.33 -16.35
CA GLU A 14 -21.95 41.49 -16.82
C GLU A 14 -22.62 40.15 -17.19
N PHE A 15 -21.86 39.09 -17.48
CA PHE A 15 -22.32 37.83 -18.08
C PHE A 15 -23.58 37.24 -17.45
N PHE A 16 -23.63 37.17 -16.11
CA PHE A 16 -24.73 36.53 -15.39
C PHE A 16 -25.86 37.49 -15.01
N LYS A 17 -25.68 38.82 -15.13
CA LYS A 17 -26.67 39.78 -14.63
C LYS A 17 -28.02 39.69 -15.35
N PRO A 18 -28.10 39.61 -16.69
CA PRO A 18 -29.39 39.50 -17.37
C PRO A 18 -30.11 38.18 -17.05
N PHE A 19 -29.35 37.09 -16.90
CA PHE A 19 -29.91 35.80 -16.45
C PHE A 19 -30.50 35.92 -15.03
N PHE A 20 -29.77 36.52 -14.09
CA PHE A 20 -30.24 36.71 -12.73
C PHE A 20 -31.41 37.70 -12.61
N ALA A 21 -31.54 38.65 -13.53
CA ALA A 21 -32.68 39.55 -13.61
C ALA A 21 -33.93 38.83 -14.15
N SER A 22 -33.78 38.01 -15.19
CA SER A 22 -34.89 37.26 -15.81
C SER A 22 -35.31 36.02 -15.05
N SER A 23 -34.39 35.37 -14.33
CA SER A 23 -34.63 34.16 -13.55
C SER A 23 -33.98 34.25 -12.15
N PRO A 24 -34.54 35.05 -11.21
CA PRO A 24 -33.95 35.27 -9.90
C PRO A 24 -33.74 33.97 -9.08
N GLN A 25 -34.62 32.97 -9.26
CA GLN A 25 -34.49 31.66 -8.63
C GLN A 25 -33.21 30.93 -9.03
N GLY A 26 -32.70 31.19 -10.24
CA GLY A 26 -31.45 30.64 -10.75
C GLY A 26 -30.24 31.00 -9.88
N GLN A 27 -30.25 32.18 -9.23
CA GLN A 27 -29.15 32.64 -8.36
C GLN A 27 -28.83 31.64 -7.24
N SER A 28 -29.83 30.90 -6.74
CA SER A 28 -29.65 29.92 -5.68
C SER A 28 -28.73 28.75 -6.06
N TYR A 29 -28.58 28.48 -7.36
CA TYR A 29 -27.67 27.47 -7.93
C TYR A 29 -26.27 28.01 -8.22
N PHE A 30 -26.08 29.33 -8.16
CA PHE A 30 -24.80 30.01 -8.41
C PHE A 30 -24.20 30.58 -7.11
N LYS A 31 -24.22 29.80 -6.02
CA LYS A 31 -23.56 30.14 -4.74
C LYS A 31 -22.04 29.96 -4.82
N GLN A 32 -21.40 30.74 -5.69
CA GLN A 32 -19.97 30.70 -5.96
C GLN A 32 -19.34 32.07 -5.74
N SER A 33 -18.03 32.11 -5.51
CA SER A 33 -17.31 33.39 -5.44
C SER A 33 -17.34 34.09 -6.80
N THR A 34 -17.28 35.44 -6.80
CA THR A 34 -17.24 36.24 -8.03
C THR A 34 -16.12 35.79 -8.97
N THR A 35 -14.93 35.51 -8.43
CA THR A 35 -13.79 34.99 -9.21
C THR A 35 -14.11 33.65 -9.87
N ARG A 36 -14.84 32.77 -9.20
CA ARG A 36 -15.27 31.49 -9.77
C ARG A 36 -16.32 31.69 -10.86
N LEU A 37 -17.24 32.64 -10.71
CA LEU A 37 -18.18 33.01 -11.77
C LEU A 37 -17.46 33.54 -13.01
N TYR A 38 -16.43 34.37 -12.84
CA TYR A 38 -15.61 34.86 -13.97
C TYR A 38 -14.94 33.71 -14.72
N PHE A 39 -14.35 32.76 -13.99
CA PHE A 39 -13.78 31.56 -14.58
C PHE A 39 -14.83 30.73 -15.34
N ILE A 40 -16.05 30.61 -14.81
CA ILE A 40 -17.14 29.89 -15.48
C ILE A 40 -17.55 30.63 -16.77
N ALA A 41 -17.69 31.95 -16.74
CA ALA A 41 -18.02 32.74 -17.93
C ALA A 41 -16.97 32.55 -19.04
N ASP A 42 -15.68 32.62 -18.70
CA ASP A 42 -14.58 32.38 -19.64
C ASP A 42 -14.68 30.97 -20.25
N LYS A 43 -14.93 29.94 -19.42
CA LYS A 43 -15.06 28.56 -19.90
C LYS A 43 -16.26 28.36 -20.80
N ILE A 44 -17.36 29.07 -20.57
CA ILE A 44 -18.54 29.00 -21.44
C ILE A 44 -18.22 29.60 -22.81
N VAL A 45 -17.56 30.75 -22.85
CA VAL A 45 -17.12 31.37 -24.12
C VAL A 45 -16.08 30.50 -24.83
N GLU A 46 -15.18 29.87 -24.09
CA GLU A 46 -14.21 28.92 -24.66
C GLU A 46 -14.90 27.70 -25.28
N MET A 47 -15.88 27.11 -24.58
CA MET A 47 -16.64 25.97 -25.10
C MET A 47 -17.44 26.31 -26.36
N THR A 48 -18.00 27.53 -26.46
CA THR A 48 -18.72 27.94 -27.67
C THR A 48 -17.79 28.08 -28.87
N LEU A 49 -16.55 28.53 -28.66
CA LEU A 49 -15.52 28.58 -29.70
C LEU A 49 -14.99 27.18 -30.06
N GLU A 50 -14.76 26.33 -29.06
CA GLU A 50 -14.24 24.97 -29.27
C GLU A 50 -15.26 24.09 -30.02
N MET A 51 -16.56 24.35 -29.85
CA MET A 51 -17.63 23.67 -30.59
C MET A 51 -17.44 23.75 -32.12
N TYR A 52 -16.86 24.83 -32.64
CA TYR A 52 -16.55 24.96 -34.07
C TYR A 52 -15.29 24.21 -34.49
N ARG A 53 -14.37 23.95 -33.57
CA ARG A 53 -13.07 23.32 -33.84
C ARG A 53 -13.14 21.81 -33.74
N ASP A 54 -13.72 21.30 -32.65
CA ASP A 54 -13.85 19.88 -32.36
C ASP A 54 -15.20 19.59 -31.68
N PRO A 55 -16.30 19.58 -32.44
CA PRO A 55 -17.64 19.40 -31.88
C PRO A 55 -17.80 18.05 -31.18
N LYS A 56 -17.09 17.00 -31.62
CA LYS A 56 -17.22 15.66 -31.04
C LYS A 56 -16.70 15.65 -29.60
N LYS A 57 -15.48 16.16 -29.39
CA LYS A 57 -14.90 16.27 -28.06
C LYS A 57 -15.75 17.15 -27.14
N VAL A 58 -16.21 18.30 -27.66
CA VAL A 58 -17.03 19.23 -26.87
C VAL A 58 -18.38 18.62 -26.48
N VAL A 59 -19.02 17.84 -27.34
CA VAL A 59 -20.23 17.08 -26.99
C VAL A 59 -19.96 16.11 -25.83
N GLU A 60 -18.84 15.39 -25.86
CA GLU A 60 -18.47 14.48 -24.77
C GLU A 60 -18.23 15.21 -23.43
N ASP A 61 -17.53 16.35 -23.47
CA ASP A 61 -17.24 17.17 -22.29
C ASP A 61 -18.52 17.78 -21.70
N ILE A 62 -19.42 18.25 -22.58
CA ILE A 62 -20.71 18.81 -22.18
C ILE A 62 -21.63 17.72 -21.61
N SER A 63 -21.66 16.51 -22.18
CA SER A 63 -22.42 15.40 -21.60
C SER A 63 -21.87 15.00 -20.22
N ALA A 64 -20.56 15.00 -20.02
CA ALA A 64 -19.99 14.78 -18.68
C ALA A 64 -20.37 15.91 -17.70
N LEU A 65 -20.42 17.17 -18.17
CA LEU A 65 -20.91 18.30 -17.37
C LEU A 65 -22.41 18.18 -17.07
N GLY A 66 -23.22 17.72 -18.01
CA GLY A 66 -24.64 17.52 -17.86
C GLY A 66 -24.97 16.47 -16.79
N LEU A 67 -24.22 15.37 -16.72
CA LEU A 67 -24.37 14.38 -15.64
C LEU A 67 -24.07 14.96 -14.24
N ARG A 68 -23.14 15.91 -14.14
CA ARG A 68 -22.95 16.65 -12.87
C ARG A 68 -24.14 17.57 -12.56
N HIS A 69 -24.72 18.20 -13.57
CA HIS A 69 -25.92 19.04 -13.40
C HIS A 69 -27.14 18.23 -12.96
N VAL A 70 -27.28 16.98 -13.41
CA VAL A 70 -28.28 16.03 -12.87
C VAL A 70 -28.10 15.89 -11.36
N GLY A 71 -26.86 15.65 -10.93
CA GLY A 71 -26.55 15.46 -9.53
C GLY A 71 -26.67 16.72 -8.67
N TYR A 72 -26.57 17.91 -9.27
CA TYR A 72 -26.89 19.18 -8.61
C TYR A 72 -28.38 19.50 -8.63
N GLY A 73 -29.19 18.72 -9.37
CA GLY A 73 -30.62 18.94 -9.52
C GLY A 73 -30.96 20.24 -10.25
N ILE A 74 -30.13 20.65 -11.23
CA ILE A 74 -30.36 21.91 -11.96
C ILE A 74 -31.62 21.80 -12.83
N PRO A 75 -32.62 22.67 -12.65
CA PRO A 75 -33.82 22.67 -13.48
C PRO A 75 -33.53 23.10 -14.92
N THR A 76 -34.09 22.39 -15.90
CA THR A 76 -33.82 22.62 -17.33
C THR A 76 -34.41 23.93 -17.85
N GLU A 77 -35.41 24.49 -17.17
CA GLU A 77 -36.07 25.75 -17.51
C GLU A 77 -35.13 26.96 -17.41
N PHE A 78 -34.05 26.88 -16.63
CA PHE A 78 -33.10 27.99 -16.49
C PHE A 78 -32.14 28.13 -17.68
N PHE A 79 -32.02 27.11 -18.53
CA PHE A 79 -31.06 27.11 -19.63
C PHE A 79 -31.43 28.09 -20.74
N ALA A 80 -32.71 28.23 -21.09
CA ALA A 80 -33.13 29.17 -22.13
C ALA A 80 -32.93 30.64 -21.71
N PRO A 81 -33.38 31.09 -20.51
CA PRO A 81 -33.06 32.42 -19.98
C PRO A 81 -31.56 32.68 -19.87
N PHE A 82 -30.79 31.66 -19.49
CA PHE A 82 -29.33 31.76 -19.41
C PHE A 82 -28.68 32.06 -20.77
N VAL A 83 -29.07 31.31 -21.82
CA VAL A 83 -28.57 31.54 -23.18
C VAL A 83 -28.96 32.94 -23.65
N SER A 84 -30.21 33.36 -23.47
CA SER A 84 -30.68 34.69 -23.89
C SER A 84 -29.89 35.81 -23.20
N GLY A 85 -29.68 35.70 -21.89
CA GLY A 85 -28.92 36.70 -21.14
C GLY A 85 -27.44 36.76 -21.52
N ALA A 86 -26.80 35.62 -21.76
CA ALA A 86 -25.41 35.57 -22.21
C ALA A 86 -25.23 36.18 -23.61
N VAL A 87 -26.18 35.91 -24.53
CA VAL A 87 -26.15 36.47 -25.88
C VAL A 87 -26.39 37.99 -25.86
N GLU A 88 -27.29 38.48 -25.00
CA GLU A 88 -27.51 39.92 -24.80
C GLU A 88 -26.20 40.63 -24.43
N VAL A 89 -25.42 40.10 -23.48
CA VAL A 89 -24.13 40.68 -23.08
C VAL A 89 -23.13 40.69 -24.25
N ILE A 90 -23.02 39.58 -25.00
CA ILE A 90 -22.10 39.52 -26.16
C ILE A 90 -22.53 40.46 -27.28
N GLY A 91 -23.83 40.62 -27.52
CA GLY A 91 -24.36 41.57 -28.51
C GLY A 91 -24.01 43.02 -28.22
N THR A 92 -23.81 43.39 -26.94
CA THR A 92 -23.30 44.74 -26.61
C THR A 92 -21.82 44.96 -26.94
N MET A 93 -21.04 43.89 -27.15
CA MET A 93 -19.59 43.93 -27.35
C MET A 93 -19.17 43.84 -28.82
N THR A 94 -20.09 43.49 -29.72
CA THR A 94 -19.82 43.34 -31.15
C THR A 94 -20.88 44.06 -31.98
N THR A 95 -20.46 44.67 -33.08
CA THR A 95 -21.38 45.18 -34.12
C THR A 95 -21.56 44.19 -35.27
N ASP A 96 -20.79 43.10 -35.27
CA ASP A 96 -20.87 42.04 -36.28
C ASP A 96 -22.01 41.07 -35.93
N ALA A 97 -23.11 41.16 -36.70
CA ALA A 97 -24.27 40.29 -36.58
C ALA A 97 -23.90 38.80 -36.77
N ALA A 98 -22.93 38.48 -37.63
CA ALA A 98 -22.51 37.09 -37.85
C ALA A 98 -21.79 36.52 -36.62
N ALA A 99 -21.02 37.34 -35.91
CA ALA A 99 -20.37 36.93 -34.66
C ALA A 99 -21.39 36.70 -33.53
N GLU A 100 -22.39 37.57 -33.41
CA GLU A 100 -23.49 37.38 -32.45
C GLU A 100 -24.29 36.11 -32.77
N ASP A 101 -24.68 35.92 -34.02
CA ASP A 101 -25.42 34.73 -34.48
C ASP A 101 -24.60 33.44 -34.29
N GLY A 102 -23.30 33.49 -34.56
CA GLY A 102 -22.39 32.38 -34.32
C GLY A 102 -22.26 32.02 -32.84
N PHE A 103 -22.17 33.02 -31.94
CA PHE A 103 -22.18 32.78 -30.50
C PHE A 103 -23.52 32.22 -30.02
N ARG A 104 -24.63 32.79 -30.50
CA ARG A 104 -25.99 32.35 -30.20
C ARG A 104 -26.23 30.90 -30.65
N TRP A 105 -25.81 30.53 -31.85
CA TRP A 105 -25.96 29.16 -32.37
C TRP A 105 -25.19 28.15 -31.53
N SER A 106 -23.90 28.44 -31.27
CA SER A 106 -23.02 27.52 -30.53
C SER A 106 -23.46 27.36 -29.07
N LEU A 107 -23.81 28.45 -28.38
CA LEU A 107 -24.30 28.39 -27.01
C LEU A 107 -25.66 27.70 -26.90
N ASN A 108 -26.55 27.89 -27.89
CA ASN A 108 -27.80 27.12 -27.96
C ASN A 108 -27.54 25.63 -28.15
N LEU A 109 -26.57 25.24 -28.97
CA LEU A 109 -26.21 23.85 -29.16
C LEU A 109 -25.67 23.23 -27.87
N VAL A 110 -24.75 23.93 -27.18
CA VAL A 110 -24.22 23.55 -25.86
C VAL A 110 -25.37 23.34 -24.86
N SER A 111 -26.28 24.31 -24.78
CA SER A 111 -27.46 24.29 -23.91
C SER A 111 -28.38 23.10 -24.22
N ARG A 112 -28.66 22.82 -25.49
CA ARG A 112 -29.48 21.67 -25.91
C ARG A 112 -28.85 20.33 -25.54
N ILE A 113 -27.53 20.19 -25.68
CA ILE A 113 -26.80 18.97 -25.27
C ILE A 113 -26.88 18.79 -23.75
N LEU A 114 -26.71 19.86 -22.97
CA LEU A 114 -26.87 19.83 -21.51
C LEU A 114 -28.28 19.42 -21.11
N VAL A 115 -29.30 20.10 -21.63
CA VAL A 115 -30.71 19.80 -21.33
C VAL A 115 -31.06 18.37 -21.68
N ARG A 116 -30.63 17.87 -22.85
CA ARG A 116 -30.82 16.47 -23.22
C ARG A 116 -30.18 15.53 -22.20
N THR A 117 -28.92 15.78 -21.86
CA THR A 117 -28.17 14.95 -20.91
C THR A 117 -28.83 14.97 -19.53
N ILE A 118 -29.31 16.14 -19.08
CA ILE A 118 -30.00 16.29 -17.80
C ILE A 118 -31.31 15.50 -17.80
N ASN A 119 -32.10 15.61 -18.87
CA ASN A 119 -33.36 14.88 -18.98
C ASN A 119 -33.15 13.35 -18.99
N GLU A 120 -32.14 12.87 -19.73
CA GLU A 120 -31.80 11.44 -19.79
C GLU A 120 -31.21 10.93 -18.45
N GLY A 121 -30.37 11.73 -17.79
CA GLY A 121 -29.71 11.34 -16.54
C GLY A 121 -30.54 11.56 -15.27
N SER A 122 -31.57 12.42 -15.29
CA SER A 122 -32.45 12.73 -14.14
C SER A 122 -33.44 11.61 -13.82
N THR A 123 -32.90 10.43 -13.56
CA THR A 123 -33.66 9.25 -13.12
C THR A 123 -34.34 9.51 -11.78
N ILE A 124 -35.34 8.70 -11.47
CA ILE A 124 -36.04 8.76 -10.18
C ILE A 124 -35.10 8.49 -8.99
N VAL A 125 -34.02 7.75 -9.21
CA VAL A 125 -32.96 7.51 -8.21
C VAL A 125 -32.17 8.79 -7.95
N MET A 126 -31.70 9.48 -9.00
CA MET A 126 -30.95 10.73 -8.84
C MET A 126 -31.79 11.82 -8.18
N LYS A 127 -33.07 11.94 -8.55
CA LYS A 127 -33.99 12.87 -7.89
C LYS A 127 -34.09 12.60 -6.39
N ALA A 128 -34.21 11.33 -5.97
CA ALA A 128 -34.26 10.98 -4.56
C ALA A 128 -32.95 11.30 -3.81
N ILE A 129 -31.79 11.11 -4.47
CA ILE A 129 -30.47 11.45 -3.91
C ILE A 129 -30.31 12.96 -3.70
N ASN A 130 -30.78 13.76 -4.65
CA ASN A 130 -30.70 15.23 -4.57
C ASN A 130 -31.50 15.79 -3.38
N PHE A 131 -32.60 15.14 -2.99
CA PHE A 131 -33.37 15.48 -1.79
C PHE A 131 -32.93 14.71 -0.53
N ASN A 132 -31.91 13.85 -0.64
CA ASN A 132 -31.47 12.91 0.38
C ASN A 132 -32.62 12.16 1.08
N ASN A 133 -33.62 11.72 0.31
CA ASN A 133 -34.85 11.13 0.83
C ASN A 133 -34.89 9.61 0.64
N VAL A 134 -34.63 8.88 1.73
CA VAL A 134 -34.57 7.41 1.74
C VAL A 134 -35.87 6.76 1.26
N SER A 135 -37.04 7.27 1.67
CA SER A 135 -38.33 6.68 1.28
C SER A 135 -38.59 6.83 -0.22
N GLN A 136 -38.22 7.97 -0.81
CA GLN A 136 -38.31 8.16 -2.26
C GLN A 136 -37.30 7.29 -3.00
N LEU A 137 -36.09 7.13 -2.46
CA LEU A 137 -35.06 6.27 -3.03
C LEU A 137 -35.53 4.81 -3.04
N GLU A 138 -36.04 4.28 -1.93
CA GLU A 138 -36.54 2.91 -1.85
C GLU A 138 -37.69 2.65 -2.84
N LYS A 139 -38.59 3.63 -3.01
CA LYS A 139 -39.66 3.59 -4.02
C LYS A 139 -39.12 3.67 -5.45
N ALA A 140 -38.11 4.51 -5.69
CA ALA A 140 -37.47 4.63 -6.99
C ALA A 140 -36.81 3.31 -7.42
N VAL A 141 -36.09 2.69 -6.50
CA VAL A 141 -35.37 1.44 -6.75
C VAL A 141 -36.34 0.24 -6.80
N SER A 142 -37.50 0.29 -6.15
CA SER A 142 -38.53 -0.75 -6.29
C SER A 142 -39.16 -0.81 -7.69
N CYS A 143 -39.08 0.27 -8.46
CA CYS A 143 -39.49 0.30 -9.87
C CYS A 143 -38.44 -0.30 -10.82
N ALA A 144 -37.22 -0.58 -10.35
CA ALA A 144 -36.17 -1.10 -11.20
C ALA A 144 -36.55 -2.49 -11.76
N PRO A 145 -36.27 -2.78 -13.05
CA PRO A 145 -36.46 -4.12 -13.60
C PRO A 145 -35.67 -5.16 -12.81
N ARG A 146 -36.17 -6.40 -12.80
CA ARG A 146 -35.49 -7.54 -12.15
C ARG A 146 -34.07 -7.69 -12.69
N GLY A 147 -33.12 -7.95 -11.80
CA GLY A 147 -31.69 -8.07 -12.13
C GLY A 147 -30.99 -6.78 -12.54
N LYS A 148 -31.68 -5.63 -12.67
CA LYS A 148 -31.09 -4.34 -13.06
C LYS A 148 -31.01 -3.32 -11.92
N ARG A 149 -31.29 -3.77 -10.69
CA ARG A 149 -31.37 -2.93 -9.50
C ARG A 149 -30.00 -2.36 -9.12
N SER A 150 -28.93 -3.16 -9.15
CA SER A 150 -27.55 -2.72 -8.93
C SER A 150 -27.14 -1.67 -9.95
N MET A 151 -27.43 -1.91 -11.22
CA MET A 151 -27.15 -0.97 -12.31
C MET A 151 -27.78 0.40 -12.03
N TRP A 152 -29.04 0.46 -11.60
CA TRP A 152 -29.69 1.75 -11.27
C TRP A 152 -29.03 2.50 -10.10
N LEU A 153 -28.32 1.81 -9.21
CA LEU A 153 -27.64 2.38 -8.05
C LEU A 153 -26.17 2.70 -8.30
N LEU A 154 -25.56 2.07 -9.31
CA LEU A 154 -24.12 2.10 -9.56
C LEU A 154 -23.75 2.73 -10.90
N ASP A 155 -24.67 2.77 -11.86
CA ASP A 155 -24.38 3.20 -13.22
C ASP A 155 -25.58 3.85 -13.92
N ILE A 156 -25.49 5.17 -14.10
CA ILE A 156 -26.36 5.92 -15.00
C ILE A 156 -25.51 6.35 -16.19
N THR A 157 -25.85 5.82 -17.35
CA THR A 157 -25.18 6.10 -18.62
C THR A 157 -25.99 7.07 -19.46
N VAL A 158 -25.32 8.10 -19.98
CA VAL A 158 -25.88 9.04 -20.97
C VAL A 158 -24.84 9.21 -22.07
N GLY A 159 -25.13 8.66 -23.25
CA GLY A 159 -24.16 8.58 -24.34
C GLY A 159 -22.94 7.73 -23.96
N THR A 160 -21.74 8.29 -24.07
CA THR A 160 -20.47 7.63 -23.72
C THR A 160 -20.00 7.90 -22.30
N LYS A 161 -20.76 8.70 -21.54
CA LYS A 161 -20.41 9.07 -20.17
C LYS A 161 -21.29 8.34 -19.18
N SER A 162 -20.75 8.04 -18.01
CA SER A 162 -21.52 7.47 -16.91
C SER A 162 -21.20 8.13 -15.58
N ILE A 163 -22.17 8.07 -14.69
CA ILE A 163 -22.07 8.54 -13.31
C ILE A 163 -22.56 7.44 -12.38
N SER A 164 -21.89 7.26 -11.24
CA SER A 164 -22.35 6.36 -10.18
C SER A 164 -23.22 7.12 -9.19
N PRO A 165 -24.51 6.76 -9.04
CA PRO A 165 -25.38 7.36 -8.04
C PRO A 165 -24.85 7.18 -6.61
N LEU A 166 -24.26 6.01 -6.31
CA LEU A 166 -23.63 5.76 -5.01
C LEU A 166 -22.48 6.73 -4.73
N TYR A 167 -21.51 6.85 -5.63
CA TYR A 167 -20.37 7.77 -5.42
C TYR A 167 -20.83 9.22 -5.41
N TRP A 168 -21.80 9.58 -6.27
CA TRP A 168 -22.39 10.91 -6.24
C TRP A 168 -23.02 11.24 -4.89
N SER A 169 -23.77 10.30 -4.30
CA SER A 169 -24.40 10.52 -2.99
C SER A 169 -23.38 10.69 -1.86
N ILE A 170 -22.20 10.08 -1.97
CA ILE A 170 -21.09 10.26 -1.03
C ILE A 170 -20.50 11.66 -1.22
N GLU A 171 -20.19 12.05 -2.46
CA GLU A 171 -19.62 13.35 -2.82
C GLU A 171 -20.54 14.53 -2.49
N SER A 172 -21.84 14.36 -2.69
CA SER A 172 -22.85 15.38 -2.39
C SER A 172 -23.18 15.47 -0.90
N GLY A 173 -22.67 14.55 -0.07
CA GLY A 173 -23.01 14.45 1.36
C GLY A 173 -24.40 13.88 1.65
N SER A 174 -25.08 13.29 0.66
CA SER A 174 -26.37 12.61 0.82
C SER A 174 -26.20 11.21 1.45
N LEU A 175 -25.59 11.18 2.64
CA LEU A 175 -25.12 9.94 3.29
C LEU A 175 -26.25 8.96 3.67
N GLU A 176 -27.46 9.45 3.93
CA GLU A 176 -28.62 8.59 4.22
C GLU A 176 -29.07 7.83 2.97
N SER A 177 -29.05 8.50 1.82
CA SER A 177 -29.27 7.85 0.53
C SER A 177 -28.15 6.84 0.23
N ALA A 178 -26.89 7.21 0.45
CA ALA A 178 -25.74 6.32 0.30
C ALA A 178 -25.87 5.05 1.16
N ARG A 179 -26.22 5.21 2.44
CA ARG A 179 -26.47 4.12 3.39
C ARG A 179 -27.57 3.18 2.89
N ALA A 180 -28.68 3.74 2.42
CA ALA A 180 -29.80 2.97 1.89
C ALA A 180 -29.40 2.21 0.62
N MET A 181 -28.61 2.81 -0.28
CA MET A 181 -28.08 2.15 -1.47
C MET A 181 -27.15 0.99 -1.13
N ILE A 182 -26.19 1.18 -0.22
CA ILE A 182 -25.28 0.11 0.24
C ILE A 182 -26.08 -1.05 0.82
N ARG A 183 -27.05 -0.75 1.69
CA ARG A 183 -27.93 -1.77 2.28
C ARG A 183 -28.74 -2.52 1.22
N ASP A 184 -29.23 -1.82 0.20
CA ASP A 184 -30.02 -2.40 -0.87
C ASP A 184 -29.20 -3.23 -1.86
N LEU A 185 -27.96 -2.83 -2.13
CA LEU A 185 -27.02 -3.62 -2.94
C LEU A 185 -26.65 -4.93 -2.24
N LEU A 186 -26.42 -4.88 -0.93
CA LEU A 186 -25.91 -6.01 -0.14
C LEU A 186 -26.99 -6.87 0.50
N ILE A 187 -28.28 -6.57 0.27
CA ILE A 187 -29.35 -7.45 0.73
C ILE A 187 -29.50 -8.63 -0.25
N ILE A 188 -29.40 -9.85 0.28
CA ILE A 188 -29.67 -11.06 -0.52
C ILE A 188 -31.17 -11.16 -0.76
N ARG A 189 -31.58 -11.15 -2.02
CA ARG A 189 -32.98 -11.29 -2.44
C ARG A 189 -33.14 -12.57 -3.25
N ALA A 190 -34.16 -13.36 -2.95
CA ALA A 190 -34.56 -14.45 -3.82
C ALA A 190 -35.43 -13.91 -4.94
N ASP A 191 -35.06 -14.18 -6.19
CA ASP A 191 -35.92 -14.11 -7.36
C ASP A 191 -36.37 -15.53 -7.75
N ARG A 192 -37.33 -15.65 -8.67
CA ARG A 192 -37.90 -16.94 -9.10
C ARG A 192 -36.82 -17.92 -9.58
N ASP A 193 -35.80 -17.41 -10.25
CA ASP A 193 -34.79 -18.23 -10.91
C ASP A 193 -33.38 -18.10 -10.30
N ASN A 194 -33.10 -17.04 -9.51
CA ASN A 194 -31.76 -16.77 -8.96
C ASN A 194 -31.80 -15.98 -7.64
N TYR A 195 -30.73 -16.05 -6.87
CA TYR A 195 -30.48 -15.11 -5.77
C TYR A 195 -29.73 -13.89 -6.30
N TYR A 196 -30.23 -12.70 -5.95
CA TYR A 196 -29.57 -11.44 -6.22
C TYR A 196 -28.78 -10.98 -5.00
N TYR A 197 -27.51 -10.67 -5.20
CA TYR A 197 -26.60 -10.07 -4.24
C TYR A 197 -25.62 -9.16 -4.98
N GLY A 198 -25.79 -7.84 -4.86
CA GLY A 198 -25.09 -6.83 -5.66
C GLY A 198 -23.66 -6.52 -5.21
N ALA A 199 -23.04 -7.35 -4.38
CA ALA A 199 -21.67 -7.12 -3.92
C ALA A 199 -20.66 -7.20 -5.08
N ASP A 200 -20.80 -8.16 -5.98
CA ASP A 200 -19.92 -8.29 -7.14
C ASP A 200 -20.01 -7.06 -8.05
N ASP A 201 -21.23 -6.57 -8.32
CA ASP A 201 -21.45 -5.36 -9.11
C ASP A 201 -20.83 -4.13 -8.44
N LEU A 202 -20.97 -4.01 -7.11
CA LEU A 202 -20.40 -2.92 -6.31
C LEU A 202 -18.88 -2.88 -6.43
N PHE A 203 -18.19 -3.98 -6.11
CA PHE A 203 -16.72 -4.02 -6.14
C PHE A 203 -16.15 -4.00 -7.56
N THR A 204 -16.88 -4.51 -8.56
CA THR A 204 -16.47 -4.41 -9.97
C THR A 204 -16.53 -2.96 -10.45
N ARG A 205 -17.59 -2.23 -10.10
CA ARG A 205 -17.72 -0.81 -10.48
C ARG A 205 -16.79 0.10 -9.67
N HIS A 206 -16.57 -0.26 -8.41
CA HIS A 206 -15.90 0.53 -7.38
C HIS A 206 -14.93 -0.33 -6.56
N PRO A 207 -13.79 -0.75 -7.14
CA PRO A 207 -12.79 -1.53 -6.42
C PRO A 207 -12.16 -0.77 -5.23
N ASP A 208 -12.21 0.56 -5.29
CA ASP A 208 -11.74 1.52 -4.29
C ASP A 208 -12.80 1.93 -3.26
N VAL A 209 -13.97 1.25 -3.21
CA VAL A 209 -15.08 1.66 -2.34
C VAL A 209 -14.68 1.75 -0.86
N ILE A 210 -13.80 0.89 -0.39
CA ILE A 210 -13.31 0.90 1.00
C ILE A 210 -12.45 2.15 1.27
N GLU A 211 -11.55 2.50 0.34
CA GLU A 211 -10.74 3.73 0.41
C GLU A 211 -11.63 4.96 0.43
N ARG A 212 -12.57 5.03 -0.54
CA ARG A 212 -13.50 6.15 -0.70
C ARG A 212 -14.35 6.36 0.55
N LEU A 213 -14.91 5.29 1.11
CA LEU A 213 -15.67 5.36 2.35
C LEU A 213 -14.79 5.71 3.55
N GLY A 214 -13.56 5.20 3.63
CA GLY A 214 -12.62 5.51 4.71
C GLY A 214 -12.24 6.98 4.77
N ALA A 215 -12.11 7.62 3.60
CA ALA A 215 -11.77 9.03 3.43
C ALA A 215 -12.99 9.95 3.60
N ASP A 216 -14.08 9.70 2.87
CA ASP A 216 -15.16 10.69 2.72
C ASP A 216 -16.42 10.38 3.55
N ALA A 217 -16.66 9.11 3.89
CA ALA A 217 -17.92 8.69 4.52
C ALA A 217 -17.76 7.51 5.48
N ARG A 218 -16.88 7.64 6.47
CA ARG A 218 -16.49 6.56 7.40
C ARG A 218 -17.67 5.92 8.13
N ALA A 219 -18.73 6.68 8.39
CA ALA A 219 -19.96 6.19 9.02
C ALA A 219 -20.73 5.14 8.21
N LEU A 220 -20.40 4.95 6.93
CA LEU A 220 -21.01 3.95 6.04
C LEU A 220 -20.24 2.62 6.02
N LEU A 221 -18.96 2.60 6.45
CA LEU A 221 -18.14 1.38 6.46
C LEU A 221 -18.78 0.25 7.28
N PRO A 222 -19.33 0.47 8.49
CA PRO A 222 -20.02 -0.60 9.22
C PRO A 222 -21.18 -1.19 8.43
N GLY A 223 -21.98 -0.34 7.76
CA GLY A 223 -23.11 -0.81 6.95
C GLY A 223 -22.69 -1.62 5.72
N LEU A 224 -21.57 -1.24 5.09
CA LEU A 224 -20.95 -2.03 4.02
C LEU A 224 -20.46 -3.37 4.55
N LEU A 225 -19.68 -3.38 5.64
CA LEU A 225 -19.10 -4.59 6.20
C LEU A 225 -20.16 -5.55 6.77
N ASP A 226 -21.23 -5.05 7.40
CA ASP A 226 -22.38 -5.84 7.84
C ASP A 226 -23.08 -6.51 6.65
N GLY A 227 -23.18 -5.80 5.52
CA GLY A 227 -23.75 -6.34 4.28
C GLY A 227 -22.91 -7.45 3.63
N LEU A 228 -21.63 -7.59 4.03
CA LEU A 228 -20.77 -8.72 3.64
C LEU A 228 -20.96 -9.96 4.53
N ILE A 229 -21.84 -9.88 5.54
CA ILE A 229 -22.12 -10.98 6.46
C ILE A 229 -23.56 -11.44 6.29
N TRP A 230 -23.74 -12.70 5.90
CA TRP A 230 -25.04 -13.34 5.94
C TRP A 230 -25.13 -14.31 7.12
N ARG A 231 -26.22 -14.20 7.90
CA ARG A 231 -26.47 -15.07 9.05
C ARG A 231 -27.74 -15.88 8.80
N SER A 232 -27.65 -17.20 8.94
CA SER A 232 -28.81 -18.09 8.87
C SER A 232 -29.82 -17.73 9.96
N ARG A 233 -31.13 -17.86 9.67
CA ARG A 233 -32.17 -17.73 10.71
C ARG A 233 -32.32 -19.00 11.54
N LEU A 234 -31.93 -20.13 10.98
CA LEU A 234 -32.02 -21.44 11.63
C LEU A 234 -30.79 -21.66 12.52
N THR A 235 -31.04 -22.11 13.73
CA THR A 235 -30.03 -22.58 14.67
C THR A 235 -30.01 -24.12 14.61
N GLN A 236 -28.84 -24.71 14.45
CA GLN A 236 -28.61 -26.16 14.51
C GLN A 236 -27.60 -26.41 15.62
N ASP A 237 -27.91 -27.31 16.56
CA ASP A 237 -27.04 -27.65 17.70
C ASP A 237 -26.57 -26.45 18.53
N GLY A 238 -27.46 -25.47 18.73
CA GLY A 238 -27.15 -24.24 19.45
C GLY A 238 -26.25 -23.25 18.67
N GLN A 239 -25.85 -23.58 17.45
CA GLN A 239 -25.01 -22.76 16.59
C GLN A 239 -25.77 -22.22 15.38
N ARG A 240 -25.30 -21.10 14.83
CA ARG A 240 -25.89 -20.45 13.66
C ARG A 240 -24.85 -20.34 12.56
N ARG A 241 -25.19 -20.83 11.36
CA ARG A 241 -24.33 -20.66 10.18
C ARG A 241 -24.20 -19.19 9.82
N VAL A 242 -22.96 -18.74 9.63
CA VAL A 242 -22.62 -17.41 9.13
C VAL A 242 -21.75 -17.58 7.88
N ASN A 243 -22.11 -16.90 6.79
CA ASN A 243 -21.32 -16.85 5.56
C ASN A 243 -20.76 -15.43 5.40
N PHE A 244 -19.48 -15.33 5.07
CA PHE A 244 -18.77 -14.07 4.87
C PHE A 244 -18.39 -13.91 3.40
N TYR A 245 -18.73 -12.78 2.79
CA TYR A 245 -18.44 -12.45 1.39
C TYR A 245 -17.22 -11.54 1.29
N ILE A 246 -16.05 -12.10 1.59
CA ILE A 246 -14.78 -11.35 1.68
C ILE A 246 -13.89 -11.47 0.44
N LYS A 247 -14.39 -12.06 -0.67
CA LYS A 247 -13.62 -12.27 -1.90
C LYS A 247 -12.93 -10.98 -2.35
N HIS A 248 -13.69 -9.90 -2.51
CA HIS A 248 -13.18 -8.59 -2.97
C HIS A 248 -12.37 -7.83 -1.90
N LEU A 249 -12.42 -8.26 -0.64
CA LEU A 249 -11.51 -7.75 0.39
C LEU A 249 -10.13 -8.39 0.27
N VAL A 250 -10.06 -9.64 -0.19
CA VAL A 250 -8.81 -10.41 -0.33
C VAL A 250 -8.18 -10.22 -1.70
N GLN A 251 -8.99 -10.20 -2.75
CA GLN A 251 -8.55 -10.21 -4.14
C GLN A 251 -9.13 -9.02 -4.91
N ASP A 252 -8.30 -8.38 -5.74
CA ASP A 252 -8.75 -7.35 -6.67
C ASP A 252 -9.42 -7.94 -7.93
N ALA A 253 -9.84 -7.09 -8.86
CA ALA A 253 -10.50 -7.53 -10.09
C ALA A 253 -9.55 -8.31 -11.03
N GLU A 254 -8.25 -8.00 -10.97
CA GLU A 254 -7.19 -8.62 -11.77
C GLU A 254 -6.68 -9.93 -11.19
N GLY A 255 -7.09 -10.26 -9.96
CA GLY A 255 -6.70 -11.47 -9.27
C GLY A 255 -5.50 -11.34 -8.32
N ASN A 256 -4.95 -10.15 -8.15
CA ASN A 256 -3.89 -9.86 -7.17
C ASN A 256 -4.47 -9.63 -5.77
N PHE A 257 -3.58 -9.46 -4.80
CA PHE A 257 -3.96 -9.15 -3.43
C PHE A 257 -4.54 -7.74 -3.32
N SER A 258 -5.72 -7.63 -2.72
CA SER A 258 -6.42 -6.36 -2.57
C SER A 258 -5.76 -5.44 -1.52
N LYS A 259 -5.80 -4.13 -1.76
CA LYS A 259 -5.32 -3.09 -0.83
C LYS A 259 -6.33 -2.73 0.26
N CYS A 260 -7.48 -3.41 0.31
CA CYS A 260 -8.53 -3.14 1.28
C CYS A 260 -8.06 -3.12 2.74
N LEU A 261 -7.14 -4.01 3.13
CA LEU A 261 -6.63 -4.02 4.51
C LEU A 261 -5.83 -2.76 4.83
N ASP A 262 -4.99 -2.31 3.90
CA ASP A 262 -4.19 -1.09 4.06
C ASP A 262 -5.11 0.13 4.19
N TRP A 263 -6.13 0.23 3.34
CA TRP A 263 -7.13 1.31 3.42
C TRP A 263 -7.91 1.31 4.74
N LEU A 264 -8.26 0.14 5.27
CA LEU A 264 -8.91 0.03 6.58
C LEU A 264 -7.99 0.44 7.73
N VAL A 265 -6.70 0.11 7.65
CA VAL A 265 -5.69 0.53 8.63
C VAL A 265 -5.47 2.05 8.55
N GLU A 266 -5.38 2.63 7.36
CA GLU A 266 -5.26 4.07 7.14
C GLU A 266 -6.48 4.85 7.63
N ALA A 267 -7.68 4.27 7.55
CA ALA A 267 -8.87 4.86 8.15
C ALA A 267 -8.74 4.99 9.68
N GLY A 268 -7.96 4.13 10.34
CA GLY A 268 -7.55 4.30 11.74
C GLY A 268 -8.69 4.21 12.76
N ASP A 269 -9.81 3.57 12.42
CA ASP A 269 -10.93 3.37 13.35
C ASP A 269 -10.85 1.96 13.99
N PRO A 270 -10.55 1.86 15.31
CA PRO A 270 -10.41 0.57 15.98
C PRO A 270 -11.71 -0.23 15.98
N LYS A 271 -12.89 0.41 15.97
CA LYS A 271 -14.17 -0.32 15.94
C LYS A 271 -14.38 -1.02 14.61
N ILE A 272 -13.95 -0.39 13.52
CA ILE A 272 -14.01 -0.98 12.18
C ILE A 272 -13.01 -2.13 12.07
N MET A 273 -11.81 -1.99 12.63
CA MET A 273 -10.81 -3.07 12.64
C MET A 273 -11.25 -4.30 13.43
N CYS A 274 -12.03 -4.11 14.50
CA CYS A 274 -12.62 -5.21 15.27
C CYS A 274 -13.89 -5.79 14.61
N HIS A 275 -14.33 -5.28 13.46
CA HIS A 275 -15.53 -5.80 12.81
C HIS A 275 -15.33 -7.27 12.38
N PRO A 276 -16.29 -8.19 12.60
CA PRO A 276 -16.10 -9.62 12.35
C PRO A 276 -15.63 -9.97 10.93
N ALA A 277 -16.11 -9.24 9.92
CA ALA A 277 -15.66 -9.42 8.53
C ALA A 277 -14.18 -9.05 8.32
N VAL A 278 -13.71 -7.98 8.99
CA VAL A 278 -12.33 -7.51 8.92
C VAL A 278 -11.41 -8.43 9.71
N VAL A 279 -11.85 -8.89 10.88
CA VAL A 279 -11.12 -9.88 11.68
C VAL A 279 -10.95 -11.18 10.90
N LEU A 280 -12.02 -11.74 10.33
CA LEU A 280 -11.92 -12.95 9.51
C LEU A 280 -11.02 -12.74 8.28
N PHE A 281 -11.12 -11.59 7.63
CA PHE A 281 -10.26 -11.24 6.52
C PHE A 281 -8.77 -11.23 6.94
N ALA A 282 -8.44 -10.53 8.02
CA ALA A 282 -7.07 -10.50 8.56
C ALA A 282 -6.58 -11.90 8.97
N ASP A 283 -7.44 -12.69 9.62
CA ASP A 283 -7.13 -14.05 10.06
C ASP A 283 -6.90 -15.00 8.87
N LEU A 284 -7.65 -14.85 7.78
CA LEU A 284 -7.46 -15.64 6.57
C LEU A 284 -6.11 -15.33 5.92
N VAL A 285 -5.76 -14.05 5.82
CA VAL A 285 -4.46 -13.60 5.29
C VAL A 285 -3.33 -14.10 6.18
N TRP A 286 -3.50 -13.99 7.49
CA TRP A 286 -2.53 -14.44 8.48
C TRP A 286 -2.36 -15.96 8.44
N GLY A 287 -3.42 -16.72 8.65
CA GLY A 287 -3.41 -18.18 8.73
C GLY A 287 -3.04 -18.86 7.41
N GLY A 288 -3.45 -18.29 6.28
CA GLY A 288 -3.18 -18.86 4.95
C GLY A 288 -1.74 -18.66 4.49
N ILE A 289 -1.25 -17.42 4.55
CA ILE A 289 -0.01 -17.01 3.88
C ILE A 289 0.98 -16.40 4.87
N ALA A 290 0.59 -15.34 5.59
CA ALA A 290 1.54 -14.51 6.30
C ALA A 290 2.24 -15.24 7.46
N ASN A 291 1.53 -16.09 8.21
CA ASN A 291 2.08 -16.83 9.33
C ASN A 291 3.22 -17.77 8.89
N ARG A 292 3.11 -18.43 7.74
CA ARG A 292 4.14 -19.35 7.24
C ARG A 292 5.42 -18.59 6.89
N PHE A 293 5.31 -17.49 6.14
CA PHE A 293 6.47 -16.66 5.79
C PHE A 293 7.09 -16.01 7.02
N PHE A 294 6.26 -15.55 7.95
CA PHE A 294 6.72 -15.00 9.22
C PHE A 294 7.50 -16.05 10.02
N LEU A 295 6.91 -17.21 10.31
CA LEU A 295 7.56 -18.29 11.07
C LEU A 295 8.83 -18.78 10.39
N LEU A 296 8.83 -18.97 9.06
CA LEU A 296 10.03 -19.37 8.33
C LEU A 296 11.15 -18.32 8.45
N GLY A 297 10.80 -17.04 8.35
CA GLY A 297 11.73 -15.94 8.59
C GLY A 297 12.29 -15.96 10.01
N GLN A 298 11.44 -16.21 11.02
CA GLN A 298 11.87 -16.25 12.41
C GLN A 298 12.71 -17.49 12.76
N CYS A 299 12.31 -18.67 12.31
CA CYS A 299 13.09 -19.89 12.48
C CYS A 299 14.48 -19.72 11.84
N TRP A 300 14.56 -19.09 10.68
CA TRP A 300 15.84 -18.79 10.05
C TRP A 300 16.69 -17.82 10.88
N LEU A 301 16.10 -16.75 11.42
CA LEU A 301 16.82 -15.80 12.27
C LEU A 301 17.33 -16.46 13.56
N LEU A 302 16.49 -17.23 14.24
CA LEU A 302 16.86 -17.95 15.47
C LEU A 302 17.94 -19.00 15.19
N PHE A 303 17.84 -19.73 14.09
CA PHE A 303 18.88 -20.67 13.65
C PHE A 303 20.20 -19.95 13.38
N SER A 304 20.16 -18.80 12.70
CA SER A 304 21.34 -17.98 12.43
C SER A 304 21.99 -17.47 13.71
N LEU A 305 21.21 -16.98 14.67
CA LEU A 305 21.71 -16.57 15.99
C LEU A 305 22.35 -17.75 16.72
N PHE A 306 21.67 -18.90 16.74
CA PHE A 306 22.17 -20.09 17.43
C PHE A 306 23.54 -20.52 16.90
N LEU A 307 23.69 -20.57 15.57
CA LEU A 307 24.98 -20.84 14.95
C LEU A 307 26.02 -19.77 15.29
N PHE A 308 25.62 -18.50 15.33
CA PHE A 308 26.50 -17.40 15.71
C PHE A 308 27.00 -17.54 17.15
N ILE A 309 26.13 -17.82 18.13
CA ILE A 309 26.51 -18.05 19.53
C ILE A 309 27.41 -19.27 19.68
N ILE A 310 27.10 -20.37 19.00
CA ILE A 310 27.95 -21.56 19.01
C ILE A 310 29.34 -21.24 18.48
N SER A 311 29.42 -20.57 17.32
CA SER A 311 30.67 -20.21 16.67
C SER A 311 31.54 -19.26 17.49
N GLN A 312 30.95 -18.22 18.07
CA GLN A 312 31.69 -17.17 18.77
C GLN A 312 31.88 -17.47 20.25
N SER A 313 30.88 -18.00 20.95
CA SER A 313 30.97 -18.16 22.41
C SER A 313 31.37 -19.57 22.82
N VAL A 314 30.80 -20.61 22.22
CA VAL A 314 31.00 -21.99 22.71
C VAL A 314 32.30 -22.58 22.18
N LEU A 315 32.50 -22.60 20.86
CA LEU A 315 33.67 -23.26 20.27
C LEU A 315 35.00 -22.57 20.62
N GLN A 316 34.99 -21.27 20.90
CA GLN A 316 36.21 -20.54 21.29
C GLN A 316 36.74 -20.96 22.67
N HIS A 317 35.89 -21.47 23.56
CA HIS A 317 36.28 -21.86 24.92
C HIS A 317 36.60 -23.36 25.07
N LEU A 318 36.34 -24.17 24.05
CA LEU A 318 36.66 -25.59 24.08
C LEU A 318 38.14 -25.82 23.73
N ASN A 319 38.75 -26.83 24.35
CA ASN A 319 40.15 -27.18 24.09
C ASN A 319 40.39 -27.39 22.59
N GLU A 320 41.49 -26.81 22.08
CA GLU A 320 41.82 -26.78 20.66
C GLU A 320 42.15 -28.17 20.10
N THR A 321 41.13 -28.95 19.79
CA THR A 321 41.26 -30.17 18.98
C THR A 321 41.05 -29.83 17.50
N GLN A 322 41.67 -30.60 16.61
CA GLN A 322 41.54 -30.42 15.15
C GLN A 322 40.07 -30.45 14.69
N GLY A 323 39.23 -31.28 15.33
CA GLY A 323 37.80 -31.35 15.06
C GLY A 323 37.05 -30.06 15.40
N ILE A 324 37.39 -29.42 16.52
CA ILE A 324 36.79 -28.13 16.92
C ILE A 324 37.20 -27.03 15.95
N ARG A 325 38.48 -26.94 15.56
CA ARG A 325 38.96 -25.93 14.60
C ARG A 325 38.24 -26.02 13.25
N THR A 326 38.13 -27.23 12.73
CA THR A 326 37.42 -27.49 11.46
C THR A 326 35.94 -27.13 11.57
N SER A 327 35.31 -27.47 12.69
CA SER A 327 33.90 -27.13 12.95
C SER A 327 33.69 -25.62 13.07
N THR A 328 34.58 -24.89 13.74
CA THR A 328 34.53 -23.42 13.83
C THR A 328 34.60 -22.79 12.45
N MET A 329 35.56 -23.21 11.61
CA MET A 329 35.69 -22.71 10.24
C MET A 329 34.44 -23.00 9.41
N ALA A 330 33.89 -24.22 9.50
CA ALA A 330 32.69 -24.61 8.78
C ALA A 330 31.48 -23.76 9.17
N ILE A 331 31.25 -23.55 10.47
CA ILE A 331 30.13 -22.73 10.97
C ILE A 331 30.31 -21.27 10.58
N ARG A 332 31.53 -20.71 10.69
CA ARG A 332 31.82 -19.32 10.28
C ARG A 332 31.62 -19.12 8.78
N CYS A 333 32.11 -20.06 7.96
CA CYS A 333 31.87 -20.06 6.53
C CYS A 333 30.37 -20.07 6.21
N PHE A 334 29.58 -20.90 6.90
CA PHE A 334 28.12 -20.90 6.76
C PHE A 334 27.50 -19.54 7.14
N ILE A 335 27.92 -18.93 8.24
CA ILE A 335 27.44 -17.59 8.65
C ILE A 335 27.75 -16.56 7.56
N TYR A 336 28.97 -16.51 7.04
CA TYR A 336 29.36 -15.53 6.02
C TYR A 336 28.72 -15.77 4.66
N VAL A 337 28.57 -17.01 4.23
CA VAL A 337 27.98 -17.31 2.92
C VAL A 337 26.46 -17.25 2.98
N ALA A 338 25.83 -17.96 3.93
CA ALA A 338 24.38 -18.09 3.97
C ALA A 338 23.69 -16.91 4.67
N VAL A 339 24.16 -16.50 5.85
CA VAL A 339 23.50 -15.44 6.64
C VAL A 339 23.80 -14.07 6.02
N LEU A 340 25.07 -13.73 5.86
CA LEU A 340 25.47 -12.45 5.25
C LEU A 340 25.04 -12.38 3.78
N GLY A 341 25.20 -13.45 2.99
CA GLY A 341 24.74 -13.48 1.60
C GLY A 341 23.22 -13.24 1.45
N ARG A 342 22.39 -13.87 2.30
CA ARG A 342 20.94 -13.60 2.32
C ARG A 342 20.63 -12.16 2.72
N MET A 343 21.33 -11.60 3.71
CA MET A 343 21.12 -10.21 4.15
C MET A 343 21.43 -9.22 3.03
N ILE A 344 22.56 -9.41 2.33
CA ILE A 344 22.93 -8.59 1.16
C ILE A 344 21.85 -8.70 0.07
N PHE A 345 21.41 -9.92 -0.26
CA PHE A 345 20.40 -10.13 -1.30
C PHE A 345 19.07 -9.41 -0.96
N VAL A 346 18.57 -9.57 0.28
CA VAL A 346 17.32 -8.92 0.71
C VAL A 346 17.45 -7.40 0.71
N GLN A 347 18.55 -6.84 1.24
CA GLN A 347 18.75 -5.39 1.26
C GLN A 347 18.91 -4.81 -0.15
N LEU A 348 19.60 -5.50 -1.04
CA LEU A 348 19.73 -5.08 -2.44
C LEU A 348 18.37 -5.13 -3.16
N ALA A 349 17.58 -6.18 -2.93
CA ALA A 349 16.24 -6.29 -3.51
C ALA A 349 15.30 -5.18 -3.02
N GLU A 350 15.30 -4.88 -1.71
CA GLU A 350 14.54 -3.76 -1.12
C GLU A 350 15.00 -2.42 -1.71
N ALA A 351 16.31 -2.18 -1.81
CA ALA A 351 16.86 -0.95 -2.38
C ALA A 351 16.51 -0.76 -3.87
N ILE A 352 16.59 -1.83 -4.67
CA ILE A 352 16.19 -1.80 -6.09
C ILE A 352 14.69 -1.53 -6.21
N GLY A 353 13.87 -2.12 -5.33
CA GLY A 353 12.44 -1.87 -5.24
C GLY A 353 12.13 -0.39 -5.02
N ASP A 354 12.73 0.22 -4.00
CA ASP A 354 12.55 1.63 -3.66
C ASP A 354 13.01 2.58 -4.78
N ILE A 355 14.13 2.27 -5.44
CA ILE A 355 14.62 3.04 -6.60
C ILE A 355 13.61 2.96 -7.74
N ARG A 356 13.01 1.79 -7.98
CA ARG A 356 12.02 1.60 -9.04
C ARG A 356 10.71 2.33 -8.76
N THR A 357 10.26 2.36 -7.51
CA THR A 357 9.05 3.08 -7.08
C THR A 357 9.27 4.57 -6.87
N ARG A 358 10.52 5.05 -6.99
CA ARG A 358 10.93 6.45 -6.74
C ARG A 358 10.52 6.94 -5.35
N SER A 359 10.47 6.04 -4.37
CA SER A 359 10.14 6.33 -2.98
C SER A 359 11.38 6.81 -2.23
N TYR A 360 11.69 8.10 -2.36
CA TYR A 360 12.84 8.72 -1.68
C TYR A 360 12.39 9.57 -0.49
N ILE A 361 13.18 9.52 0.58
CA ILE A 361 13.02 10.39 1.73
C ILE A 361 14.14 11.42 1.73
N ARG A 362 13.79 12.69 1.98
CA ARG A 362 14.78 13.74 2.26
C ARG A 362 15.22 13.61 3.71
N LEU A 363 16.48 13.26 3.94
CA LEU A 363 17.12 13.45 5.25
C LEU A 363 17.29 14.95 5.52
N SER A 364 17.41 15.31 6.80
CA SER A 364 17.63 16.70 7.25
C SER A 364 18.86 17.37 6.63
N VAL A 365 19.81 16.59 6.11
CA VAL A 365 21.06 17.06 5.47
C VAL A 365 20.92 17.20 3.93
N GLY A 366 19.70 17.14 3.39
CA GLY A 366 19.46 17.31 1.95
C GLY A 366 19.83 16.10 1.08
N ILE A 367 20.27 14.99 1.68
CA ILE A 367 20.58 13.74 0.99
C ILE A 367 19.27 12.96 0.79
N TRP A 368 19.06 12.49 -0.43
CA TRP A 368 17.94 11.61 -0.79
C TRP A 368 18.34 10.17 -0.55
N VAL A 369 17.62 9.50 0.32
CA VAL A 369 17.91 8.12 0.71
C VAL A 369 16.67 7.25 0.46
N PRO A 370 16.84 5.99 0.01
CA PRO A 370 15.74 5.05 -0.15
C PRO A 370 14.90 4.89 1.12
N GLN A 371 13.60 4.68 0.97
CA GLN A 371 12.64 4.55 2.07
C GLN A 371 12.98 3.40 3.04
N CYS A 372 13.71 2.37 2.59
CA CYS A 372 14.17 1.27 3.41
C CYS A 372 14.93 1.71 4.67
N LEU A 373 15.69 2.81 4.64
CA LEU A 373 16.43 3.29 5.83
C LEU A 373 15.54 3.93 6.89
N ARG A 374 14.28 4.24 6.59
CA ARG A 374 13.34 4.80 7.59
C ARG A 374 12.94 3.76 8.62
N GLN A 375 12.88 2.49 8.21
CA GLN A 375 12.52 1.42 9.13
C GLN A 375 13.74 1.08 10.00
N TRP A 376 13.60 1.30 11.31
CA TRP A 376 14.67 1.02 12.26
C TRP A 376 15.18 -0.43 12.16
N LYS A 377 14.31 -1.38 11.82
CA LYS A 377 14.67 -2.79 11.60
C LYS A 377 15.66 -2.95 10.45
N SER A 378 15.43 -2.25 9.34
CA SER A 378 16.34 -2.27 8.18
C SER A 378 17.67 -1.63 8.53
N MET A 379 17.69 -0.55 9.32
CA MET A 379 18.93 0.03 9.83
C MET A 379 19.75 -0.97 10.65
N VAL A 380 19.12 -1.69 11.58
CA VAL A 380 19.79 -2.70 12.40
C VAL A 380 20.30 -3.86 11.55
N ARG A 381 19.55 -4.31 10.54
CA ARG A 381 20.02 -5.32 9.58
C ARG A 381 21.22 -4.83 8.77
N ILE A 382 21.21 -3.58 8.31
CA ILE A 382 22.33 -3.01 7.55
C ILE A 382 23.57 -2.87 8.44
N ALA A 383 23.41 -2.39 9.67
CA ALA A 383 24.50 -2.33 10.65
C ALA A 383 25.09 -3.73 10.91
N LEU A 384 24.23 -4.74 11.11
CA LEU A 384 24.66 -6.11 11.29
C LEU A 384 25.37 -6.67 10.05
N MET A 385 24.89 -6.34 8.84
CA MET A 385 25.54 -6.70 7.58
C MET A 385 26.95 -6.11 7.51
N PHE A 386 27.14 -4.84 7.86
CA PHE A 386 28.46 -4.21 7.92
C PHE A 386 29.37 -4.86 8.97
N CYS A 387 28.86 -5.18 10.17
CA CYS A 387 29.62 -5.91 11.18
C CYS A 387 30.07 -7.29 10.67
N LEU A 388 29.19 -8.04 10.00
CA LEU A 388 29.53 -9.34 9.44
C LEU A 388 30.54 -9.25 8.29
N MET A 389 30.46 -8.21 7.45
CA MET A 389 31.47 -7.95 6.42
C MET A 389 32.83 -7.61 7.03
N LEU A 390 32.86 -6.79 8.09
CA LEU A 390 34.08 -6.48 8.82
C LEU A 390 34.67 -7.74 9.49
N MET A 391 33.83 -8.56 10.13
CA MET A 391 34.25 -9.83 10.71
C MET A 391 34.82 -10.78 9.65
N LEU A 392 34.23 -10.84 8.45
CA LEU A 392 34.74 -11.65 7.34
C LEU A 392 36.09 -11.13 6.83
N ALA A 393 36.25 -9.81 6.70
CA ALA A 393 37.49 -9.20 6.25
C ALA A 393 38.64 -9.42 7.24
N GLU A 394 38.33 -9.40 8.54
CA GLU A 394 39.28 -9.58 9.65
C GLU A 394 39.29 -11.01 10.21
N GLU A 395 38.84 -12.01 9.45
CA GLU A 395 38.73 -13.39 9.93
C GLU A 395 40.12 -14.00 10.19
N PRO A 396 40.50 -14.28 11.46
CA PRO A 396 41.86 -14.70 11.79
C PRO A 396 42.24 -16.04 11.16
N ILE A 397 41.27 -16.95 10.97
CA ILE A 397 41.49 -18.25 10.32
C ILE A 397 41.94 -18.07 8.86
N ILE A 398 41.33 -17.12 8.14
CA ILE A 398 41.67 -16.85 6.73
C ILE A 398 43.06 -16.23 6.65
N TRP A 399 43.37 -15.27 7.53
CA TRP A 399 44.69 -14.63 7.56
C TRP A 399 45.81 -15.60 7.93
N CYS A 400 45.62 -16.45 8.95
CA CYS A 400 46.59 -17.48 9.31
C CYS A 400 46.75 -18.52 8.19
N ALA A 401 45.69 -18.85 7.44
CA ALA A 401 45.77 -19.78 6.32
C ALA A 401 46.52 -19.19 5.11
N ILE A 402 46.28 -17.91 4.78
CA ILE A 402 46.95 -17.22 3.66
C ILE A 402 48.46 -17.08 3.90
N LYS A 403 48.85 -16.74 5.15
CA LYS A 403 50.25 -16.55 5.52
C LYS A 403 50.95 -17.83 5.97
N TYR A 404 50.28 -18.98 5.92
CA TYR A 404 50.90 -20.26 6.26
C TYR A 404 51.98 -20.59 5.22
N ASN A 405 53.23 -20.34 5.59
CA ASN A 405 54.40 -20.75 4.81
C ASN A 405 54.85 -22.14 5.31
N PRO A 406 54.77 -23.20 4.49
CA PRO A 406 55.15 -24.54 4.93
C PRO A 406 56.61 -24.63 5.39
N ASP A 407 57.48 -23.75 4.90
CA ASP A 407 58.91 -23.72 5.27
C ASP A 407 59.15 -23.21 6.71
N ASP A 408 58.30 -22.31 7.20
CA ASP A 408 58.39 -21.77 8.56
C ASP A 408 57.91 -22.79 9.62
N ALA A 409 57.05 -23.73 9.23
CA ALA A 409 56.64 -24.82 10.11
C ALA A 409 57.79 -25.81 10.37
N ALA A 410 58.66 -26.04 9.38
CA ALA A 410 59.83 -26.89 9.52
C ALA A 410 60.91 -26.25 10.42
N SER A 411 61.08 -24.93 10.34
CA SER A 411 62.04 -24.19 11.16
C SER A 411 61.62 -24.16 12.65
N GLN A 412 60.33 -23.94 12.95
CA GLN A 412 59.83 -23.95 14.33
C GLN A 412 59.89 -25.34 15.00
N ALA A 413 59.65 -26.43 14.25
CA ALA A 413 59.78 -27.78 14.79
C ALA A 413 61.22 -28.14 15.20
N SER A 414 62.23 -27.54 14.54
CA SER A 414 63.64 -27.78 14.86
C SER A 414 64.11 -27.08 16.15
N VAL A 415 63.46 -25.98 16.54
CA VAL A 415 63.84 -25.16 17.71
C VAL A 415 63.18 -25.66 19.01
N ALA A 416 62.03 -26.33 18.95
CA ALA A 416 61.34 -26.86 20.13
C ALA A 416 61.91 -28.21 20.65
N ALA A 417 62.67 -28.94 19.82
CA ALA A 417 63.25 -30.24 20.17
C ALA A 417 64.36 -30.25 21.26
N PRO A 418 65.19 -29.21 21.49
CA PRO A 418 66.34 -29.34 22.41
C PRO A 418 66.05 -29.14 23.90
N GLU A 419 64.91 -28.55 24.29
CA GLU A 419 64.65 -28.23 25.71
C GLU A 419 63.87 -29.30 26.48
N ALA A 420 62.98 -30.05 25.81
CA ALA A 420 62.32 -31.21 26.44
C ALA A 420 63.31 -32.37 26.71
N ALA A 421 64.41 -32.44 25.97
CA ALA A 421 65.46 -33.45 26.17
C ALA A 421 66.40 -33.15 27.37
N LYS A 422 66.34 -31.96 27.97
CA LYS A 422 67.26 -31.58 29.07
C LYS A 422 66.69 -31.74 30.48
N SER A 423 65.39 -31.98 30.66
CA SER A 423 64.79 -32.15 32.00
C SER A 423 64.48 -33.61 32.39
N SER A 424 64.78 -34.60 31.53
CA SER A 424 64.53 -36.03 31.80
C SER A 424 65.82 -36.88 31.92
N PHE A 425 66.95 -36.28 32.30
CA PHE A 425 68.19 -37.02 32.56
C PHE A 425 68.52 -37.09 34.06
N ALA A 426 67.66 -37.77 34.82
CA ALA A 426 68.02 -38.30 36.13
C ALA A 426 67.12 -39.49 36.50
N GLY A 427 67.35 -40.64 35.87
CA GLY A 427 66.91 -41.92 36.42
C GLY A 427 66.32 -42.91 35.44
N TYR A 428 67.06 -43.99 35.26
CA TYR A 428 66.57 -45.36 35.02
C TYR A 428 66.49 -45.89 33.58
N SER A 429 66.59 -47.20 33.51
CA SER A 429 67.45 -48.00 32.64
C SER A 429 66.79 -48.62 31.41
N ARG A 430 67.64 -48.84 30.38
CA ARG A 430 67.61 -49.93 29.37
C ARG A 430 66.33 -50.80 29.32
N THR A 431 65.62 -50.74 28.18
CA THR A 431 65.53 -51.83 27.18
C THR A 431 64.67 -51.43 25.97
N GLY A 432 65.19 -51.64 24.75
CA GLY A 432 64.42 -51.79 23.50
C GLY A 432 64.32 -50.56 22.57
N PRO A 433 64.97 -50.56 21.39
CA PRO A 433 64.78 -49.53 20.37
C PRO A 433 63.61 -49.91 19.46
N ALA A 434 62.39 -49.47 19.79
CA ALA A 434 61.35 -49.30 18.79
C ALA A 434 61.35 -47.81 18.41
N ALA A 435 62.03 -47.48 17.31
CA ALA A 435 61.99 -46.15 16.73
C ALA A 435 60.56 -45.86 16.25
N ALA A 436 59.72 -45.38 17.15
CA ALA A 436 58.46 -44.75 16.82
C ALA A 436 58.81 -43.48 16.04
N LYS A 437 58.77 -43.59 14.72
CA LYS A 437 58.77 -42.46 13.80
C LYS A 437 57.49 -41.70 14.13
N GLU A 438 57.57 -40.78 15.09
CA GLU A 438 56.49 -39.89 15.44
C GLU A 438 56.23 -39.06 14.18
N VAL A 439 55.21 -39.49 13.42
CA VAL A 439 54.77 -38.80 12.22
C VAL A 439 54.28 -37.45 12.72
N VAL A 440 55.14 -36.44 12.62
CA VAL A 440 54.79 -35.04 12.82
C VAL A 440 53.61 -34.79 11.88
N ASN A 441 52.42 -34.74 12.47
CA ASN A 441 51.19 -34.65 11.73
C ASN A 441 51.10 -33.19 11.25
N HIS A 442 51.68 -32.89 10.07
CA HIS A 442 51.74 -31.55 9.49
C HIS A 442 50.35 -30.87 9.37
N ASN A 443 49.28 -31.65 9.48
CA ASN A 443 47.90 -31.16 9.52
C ASN A 443 47.48 -30.55 10.87
N ALA A 444 48.30 -30.65 11.93
CA ALA A 444 47.94 -30.21 13.28
C ALA A 444 47.75 -28.69 13.41
N ASN A 445 48.20 -27.89 12.44
CA ASN A 445 48.10 -26.43 12.47
C ASN A 445 47.12 -25.84 11.45
N LEU A 446 46.45 -26.67 10.63
CA LEU A 446 45.42 -26.17 9.71
C LEU A 446 44.26 -25.56 10.54
N PHE A 447 43.83 -24.35 10.15
CA PHE A 447 42.75 -23.59 10.78
C PHE A 447 43.00 -23.13 12.24
N THR A 448 44.26 -22.91 12.63
CA THR A 448 44.54 -22.21 13.90
C THR A 448 44.08 -20.75 13.84
N GLN A 449 43.56 -20.23 14.95
CA GLN A 449 43.26 -18.80 15.12
C GLN A 449 44.45 -18.02 15.69
N ARG A 450 45.43 -18.73 16.25
CA ARG A 450 46.60 -18.15 16.90
C ARG A 450 47.79 -18.22 15.96
N CYS A 451 48.01 -17.12 15.25
CA CYS A 451 49.26 -16.82 14.56
C CYS A 451 49.57 -15.33 14.82
N THR A 452 50.83 -14.92 14.71
CA THR A 452 51.27 -13.54 14.98
C THR A 452 50.46 -12.49 14.22
N ASP A 453 50.06 -12.81 12.99
CA ASP A 453 49.23 -11.94 12.15
C ASP A 453 47.74 -11.99 12.52
N GLY A 454 47.25 -13.16 12.93
CA GLY A 454 45.86 -13.34 13.36
C GLY A 454 45.55 -12.63 14.67
N GLU A 455 46.54 -12.51 15.57
CA GLU A 455 46.40 -11.79 16.85
C GLU A 455 46.11 -10.30 16.66
N VAL A 456 46.68 -9.67 15.64
CA VAL A 456 46.41 -8.25 15.32
C VAL A 456 44.96 -8.07 14.87
N ASN A 457 44.47 -8.95 13.99
CA ASN A 457 43.11 -8.87 13.47
C ASN A 457 42.06 -9.30 14.51
N LEU A 458 42.45 -10.17 15.46
CA LEU A 458 41.58 -10.58 16.57
C LEU A 458 41.11 -9.38 17.41
N GLN A 459 41.96 -8.36 17.58
CA GLN A 459 41.62 -7.14 18.32
C GLN A 459 40.47 -6.33 17.68
N VAL A 460 40.32 -6.40 16.36
CA VAL A 460 39.22 -5.74 15.62
C VAL A 460 38.00 -6.66 15.53
N TYR A 461 38.26 -7.96 15.31
CA TYR A 461 37.24 -8.98 15.17
C TYR A 461 36.37 -9.15 16.43
N GLU A 462 36.98 -9.16 17.62
CA GLU A 462 36.26 -9.37 18.89
C GLU A 462 35.20 -8.27 19.17
N PRO A 463 35.52 -6.96 19.15
CA PRO A 463 34.53 -5.91 19.26
C PRO A 463 33.44 -5.98 18.18
N ALA A 464 33.82 -6.25 16.93
CA ALA A 464 32.86 -6.38 15.83
C ALA A 464 31.88 -7.55 16.07
N SER A 465 32.37 -8.66 16.59
CA SER A 465 31.57 -9.82 16.98
C SER A 465 30.61 -9.52 18.14
N MET A 466 31.07 -8.78 19.15
CA MET A 466 30.22 -8.33 20.26
C MET A 466 29.10 -7.40 19.79
N VAL A 467 29.42 -6.44 18.91
CA VAL A 467 28.42 -5.54 18.32
C VAL A 467 27.43 -6.34 17.46
N ALA A 468 27.91 -7.27 16.63
CA ALA A 468 27.05 -8.15 15.84
C ALA A 468 26.10 -8.97 16.73
N MET A 469 26.59 -9.51 17.85
CA MET A 469 25.77 -10.24 18.83
C MET A 469 24.65 -9.36 19.40
N LEU A 470 24.99 -8.13 19.81
CA LEU A 470 24.02 -7.17 20.33
C LEU A 470 22.96 -6.81 19.27
N LEU A 471 23.38 -6.56 18.02
CA LEU A 471 22.45 -6.27 16.93
C LEU A 471 21.53 -7.45 16.64
N CYS A 472 22.05 -8.69 16.60
CA CYS A 472 21.22 -9.90 16.49
C CYS A 472 20.20 -10.01 17.63
N TRP A 473 20.62 -9.70 18.87
CA TRP A 473 19.72 -9.69 20.02
C TRP A 473 18.63 -8.63 19.90
N THR A 474 18.96 -7.41 19.46
CA THR A 474 17.95 -6.35 19.24
C THR A 474 16.90 -6.74 18.20
N LEU A 475 17.32 -7.44 17.13
CA LEU A 475 16.38 -7.96 16.12
C LEU A 475 15.42 -9.00 16.72
N ILE A 476 15.86 -9.79 17.71
CA ILE A 476 15.03 -10.79 18.39
C ILE A 476 14.11 -10.18 19.44
N VAL A 477 14.58 -9.18 20.19
CA VAL A 477 13.75 -8.47 21.18
C VAL A 477 12.53 -7.83 20.50
N ASP A 478 12.68 -7.29 19.30
CA ASP A 478 11.53 -6.78 18.55
C ASP A 478 10.53 -7.87 18.16
N LEU A 479 10.95 -9.13 18.05
CA LEU A 479 10.02 -10.26 17.85
C LEU A 479 9.17 -10.51 19.08
N THR A 480 9.73 -10.40 20.28
CA THR A 480 8.96 -10.59 21.51
C THR A 480 7.99 -9.43 21.71
N VAL A 481 8.38 -8.21 21.34
CA VAL A 481 7.49 -7.03 21.34
C VAL A 481 6.40 -7.13 20.27
N LEU A 482 6.72 -7.62 19.07
CA LEU A 482 5.72 -7.84 18.02
C LEU A 482 4.75 -8.95 18.40
N SER A 483 5.25 -10.06 18.95
CA SER A 483 4.44 -11.15 19.48
C SER A 483 3.49 -10.67 20.57
N THR A 484 3.95 -9.78 21.46
CA THR A 484 3.10 -9.21 22.52
C THR A 484 2.10 -8.19 21.99
N ARG A 485 2.43 -7.39 20.97
CA ARG A 485 1.47 -6.49 20.30
C ARG A 485 0.40 -7.25 19.51
N ILE A 486 0.78 -8.30 18.80
CA ILE A 486 -0.16 -9.20 18.12
C ILE A 486 -1.02 -9.91 19.17
N SER A 487 -0.43 -10.41 20.25
CA SER A 487 -1.19 -11.05 21.35
C SER A 487 -2.14 -10.06 22.03
N ALA A 488 -1.73 -8.81 22.23
CA ALA A 488 -2.56 -7.75 22.81
C ALA A 488 -3.68 -7.33 21.86
N PHE A 489 -3.40 -7.22 20.57
CA PHE A 489 -4.41 -6.98 19.54
C PHE A 489 -5.44 -8.11 19.51
N VAL A 490 -4.98 -9.37 19.49
CA VAL A 490 -5.84 -10.56 19.56
C VAL A 490 -6.65 -10.58 20.87
N LEU A 491 -6.07 -10.22 22.01
CA LEU A 491 -6.76 -10.13 23.30
C LEU A 491 -7.83 -9.03 23.32
N VAL A 492 -7.58 -7.89 22.68
CA VAL A 492 -8.57 -6.81 22.55
C VAL A 492 -9.69 -7.22 21.61
N CYS A 493 -9.36 -7.81 20.45
CA CYS A 493 -10.34 -8.33 19.50
C CYS A 493 -11.15 -9.51 20.07
N ALA A 494 -10.59 -10.32 20.97
CA ALA A 494 -11.30 -11.43 21.62
C ALA A 494 -12.22 -10.99 22.77
N ARG A 495 -12.06 -9.77 23.29
CA ARG A 495 -12.90 -9.20 24.37
C ARG A 495 -14.03 -8.31 23.86
N THR A 496 -13.96 -7.84 22.62
CA THR A 496 -15.05 -7.14 21.92
C THR A 496 -15.92 -8.12 21.17
#